data_AF-X6MP50-F1
#
_entry.id   AF-X6MP50-F1
#
_cell.length_a   1.000
_cell.length_b   1.000
_cell.length_c   1.000
_cell.angle_alpha   90.00
_cell.angle_beta   90.00
_cell.angle_gamma   90.00
#
_symmetry.space_group_name_H-M   'P 1'
#
loop_
_entity.id
_entity.type
_entity.pdbx_description
1 polymer ?
#
loop_
_entity_poly.entity_id
_entity_poly.type
_entity_poly.pdbx_seq_one_letter_code
_entity_poly.pdbx_strand_id
1 'polypeptide(L)'
;ESDWQCVSYKDELLLCGGLGVKTCYSYHCKKNEWKKICDYPETIKELFGHCVIEWKNKDVSKQMRLLSFGGQNKNKSKHVLTMTYLSVWPKNSKDKDNGNDILNNSWTPVIHSNGKKLIIGKDTDNLRGAKGIIGGKKNNLLFVTYALTNIDVIDLNTFDCLAYKQLDYVMQKYSLSYNCF
;
A
#
# COMPACT_ATOMS: atom_id res chain seq x y z
N GLU A 1 -4.01 -11.12 -16.53
CA GLU A 1 -4.46 -9.78 -16.12
C GLU A 1 -3.32 -9.07 -15.40
N SER A 2 -3.25 -7.74 -15.50
CA SER A 2 -2.14 -6.93 -15.00
C SER A 2 -2.56 -6.31 -13.66
N ASP A 3 -2.03 -6.81 -12.55
CA ASP A 3 -2.46 -6.43 -11.18
C ASP A 3 -1.61 -5.30 -10.57
N TRP A 4 -1.13 -4.37 -11.40
CA TRP A 4 -0.34 -3.25 -10.89
C TRP A 4 -1.19 -2.39 -9.95
N GLN A 5 -0.57 -1.93 -8.86
CA GLN A 5 -1.18 -0.90 -8.01
C GLN A 5 -0.61 0.45 -8.37
N CYS A 6 -1.48 1.45 -8.48
CA CYS A 6 -1.10 2.80 -8.83
C CYS A 6 -1.58 3.82 -7.81
N VAL A 7 -0.80 4.87 -7.60
CA VAL A 7 -1.13 5.98 -6.71
C VAL A 7 -0.73 7.29 -7.38
N SER A 8 -1.62 8.28 -7.38
CA SER A 8 -1.32 9.61 -7.91
C SER A 8 -0.56 10.46 -6.89
N TYR A 9 0.43 11.22 -7.33
CA TYR A 9 1.14 12.21 -6.53
C TYR A 9 1.50 13.44 -7.37
N LYS A 10 0.78 14.56 -7.19
CA LYS A 10 0.98 15.79 -7.99
C LYS A 10 0.92 15.49 -9.51
N ASP A 11 1.97 15.82 -10.25
CA ASP A 11 2.12 15.54 -11.69
C ASP A 11 2.67 14.13 -11.97
N GLU A 12 2.69 13.24 -10.97
CA GLU A 12 3.26 11.91 -11.05
C GLU A 12 2.19 10.81 -10.88
N LEU A 13 2.33 9.74 -11.66
CA LEU A 13 1.67 8.46 -11.43
C LEU A 13 2.70 7.47 -10.90
N LEU A 14 2.51 6.99 -9.68
CA LEU A 14 3.33 5.94 -9.11
C LEU A 14 2.75 4.58 -9.45
N LEU A 15 3.59 3.67 -9.92
CA LEU A 15 3.31 2.25 -10.08
C LEU A 15 4.09 1.48 -9.01
N CYS A 16 3.41 0.68 -8.21
CA CYS A 16 3.98 0.03 -7.03
C CYS A 16 3.95 -1.49 -7.17
N GLY A 17 4.72 -2.05 -8.12
CA GLY A 17 4.75 -3.49 -8.36
C GLY A 17 3.40 -4.09 -8.75
N GLY A 18 3.34 -5.41 -8.84
CA GLY A 18 2.18 -6.18 -9.27
C GLY A 18 2.49 -7.66 -9.41
N LEU A 19 1.68 -8.38 -10.18
CA LEU A 19 1.92 -9.81 -10.43
C LEU A 19 3.28 -10.04 -11.12
N GLY A 20 4.19 -10.70 -10.41
CA GLY A 20 5.54 -11.01 -10.90
C GLY A 20 6.48 -9.81 -10.97
N VAL A 21 6.05 -8.62 -10.52
CA VAL A 21 6.85 -7.39 -10.58
C VAL A 21 6.97 -6.77 -9.19
N LYS A 22 8.20 -6.60 -8.72
CA LYS A 22 8.51 -5.97 -7.43
C LYS A 22 8.99 -4.52 -7.58
N THR A 23 9.28 -4.08 -8.79
CA THR A 23 9.83 -2.74 -9.02
C THR A 23 8.73 -1.69 -9.03
N CYS A 24 9.01 -0.57 -8.38
CA CYS A 24 8.16 0.62 -8.36
C CYS A 24 8.71 1.67 -9.33
N TYR A 25 7.82 2.38 -10.02
CA TYR A 25 8.15 3.42 -10.99
C TYR A 25 7.31 4.67 -10.77
N SER A 26 7.85 5.83 -11.13
CA SER A 26 7.12 7.09 -11.23
C SER A 26 7.10 7.52 -12.69
N TYR A 27 5.91 7.83 -13.21
CA TYR A 27 5.72 8.51 -14.47
C TYR A 27 5.38 9.96 -14.22
N HIS A 28 6.07 10.90 -14.87
CA HIS A 28 5.78 12.31 -14.74
C HIS A 28 5.03 12.84 -15.96
N CYS A 29 3.75 13.21 -15.80
CA CYS A 29 2.84 13.54 -16.90
C CYS A 29 3.36 14.65 -17.83
N LYS A 30 3.97 15.71 -17.25
CA LYS A 30 4.50 16.84 -18.05
C LYS A 30 5.83 16.54 -18.76
N LYS A 31 6.62 15.59 -18.24
CA LYS A 31 7.92 15.21 -18.81
C LYS A 31 7.78 14.04 -19.77
N ASN A 32 6.69 13.28 -19.66
CA ASN A 32 6.43 12.07 -20.42
C ASN A 32 7.54 11.02 -20.27
N GLU A 33 8.07 10.88 -19.06
CA GLU A 33 9.20 10.00 -18.75
C GLU A 33 8.89 9.13 -17.52
N TRP A 34 9.52 7.94 -17.50
CA TRP A 34 9.49 7.01 -16.37
C TRP A 34 10.81 7.02 -15.63
N LYS A 35 10.76 6.91 -14.30
CA LYS A 35 11.92 6.69 -13.44
C LYS A 35 11.63 5.58 -12.43
N LYS A 36 12.64 4.74 -12.17
CA LYS A 36 12.59 3.77 -11.08
C LYS A 36 12.54 4.49 -9.74
N ILE A 37 11.69 4.00 -8.84
CA ILE A 37 11.59 4.48 -7.45
C ILE A 37 12.43 3.58 -6.55
N CYS A 38 12.04 2.30 -6.43
CA CYS A 38 12.64 1.30 -5.56
C CYS A 38 12.12 -0.10 -5.92
N ASP A 39 12.55 -1.13 -5.22
CA ASP A 39 11.98 -2.48 -5.29
C ASP A 39 11.33 -2.85 -3.96
N TYR A 40 10.30 -3.71 -3.99
CA TYR A 40 9.84 -4.41 -2.79
C TYR A 40 10.95 -5.30 -2.23
N PRO A 41 11.05 -5.46 -0.89
CA PRO A 41 12.07 -6.29 -0.27
C PRO A 41 12.02 -7.74 -0.77
N GLU A 42 13.18 -8.40 -0.84
CA GLU A 42 13.25 -9.79 -1.32
C GLU A 42 12.50 -10.80 -0.45
N THR A 43 12.25 -10.43 0.81
CA THR A 43 11.41 -11.17 1.74
C THR A 43 9.95 -11.24 1.30
N ILE A 44 9.50 -10.30 0.46
CA ILE A 44 8.14 -10.27 -0.11
C ILE A 44 8.10 -11.17 -1.33
N LYS A 45 7.34 -12.27 -1.24
CA LYS A 45 7.26 -13.29 -2.31
C LYS A 45 6.06 -13.12 -3.24
N GLU A 46 4.95 -12.60 -2.74
CA GLU A 46 3.68 -12.52 -3.48
C GLU A 46 3.04 -11.13 -3.33
N LEU A 47 2.65 -10.54 -4.47
CA LEU A 47 1.98 -9.25 -4.60
C LEU A 47 0.71 -9.36 -5.49
N PHE A 48 0.10 -10.55 -5.56
CA PHE A 48 -1.00 -10.86 -6.49
C PHE A 48 -2.29 -10.16 -6.09
N GLY A 49 -2.67 -9.09 -6.78
CA GLY A 49 -3.79 -8.24 -6.37
C GLY A 49 -3.57 -7.64 -4.97
N HIS A 50 -2.34 -7.27 -4.63
CA HIS A 50 -2.07 -6.47 -3.42
C HIS A 50 -2.70 -5.08 -3.55
N CYS A 51 -2.74 -4.33 -2.45
CA CYS A 51 -3.30 -2.98 -2.39
C CYS A 51 -2.21 -2.00 -1.96
N VAL A 52 -2.17 -0.83 -2.60
CA VAL A 52 -1.37 0.31 -2.17
C VAL A 52 -2.25 1.53 -2.05
N ILE A 53 -2.24 2.17 -0.88
CA ILE A 53 -3.05 3.36 -0.60
C ILE A 53 -2.23 4.45 0.08
N GLU A 54 -2.71 5.69 -0.05
CA GLU A 54 -2.14 6.84 0.64
C GLU A 54 -2.54 6.83 2.13
N TRP A 55 -1.56 6.84 3.02
CA TRP A 55 -1.75 6.93 4.47
C TRP A 55 -1.58 8.38 4.96
N LYS A 56 -2.67 9.14 4.89
CA LYS A 56 -2.72 10.53 5.35
C LYS A 56 -2.75 10.63 6.88
N ASN A 57 -1.62 10.95 7.49
CA ASN A 57 -1.59 11.40 8.88
C ASN A 57 -1.64 12.94 8.91
N LYS A 58 -2.57 13.52 9.68
CA LYS A 58 -2.77 14.97 9.78
C LYS A 58 -1.58 15.71 10.41
N ASP A 59 -0.78 15.02 11.22
CA ASP A 59 0.30 15.66 12.01
C ASP A 59 1.70 15.56 11.37
N VAL A 60 1.91 14.71 10.35
CA VAL A 60 3.26 14.40 9.84
C VAL A 60 3.47 14.94 8.42
N SER A 61 3.75 16.23 8.32
CA SER A 61 4.38 16.92 7.17
C SER A 61 3.69 16.78 5.80
N LYS A 62 4.12 17.60 4.82
CA LYS A 62 3.62 17.58 3.42
C LYS A 62 4.06 16.34 2.61
N GLN A 63 4.58 15.30 3.27
CA GLN A 63 5.16 14.14 2.60
C GLN A 63 4.13 13.03 2.46
N MET A 64 4.02 12.48 1.25
CA MET A 64 3.11 11.37 1.00
C MET A 64 3.65 10.10 1.64
N ARG A 65 2.82 9.42 2.41
CA ARG A 65 3.12 8.09 2.93
C ARG A 65 2.21 7.08 2.25
N LEU A 66 2.79 5.97 1.81
CA LEU A 66 2.08 4.86 1.21
C LEU A 66 2.00 3.71 2.19
N LEU A 67 0.93 2.93 2.10
CA LEU A 67 0.71 1.68 2.81
C LEU A 67 0.44 0.58 1.79
N SER A 68 1.26 -0.46 1.79
CA SER A 68 1.09 -1.64 0.95
C SER A 68 0.72 -2.86 1.79
N PHE A 69 -0.26 -3.64 1.35
CA PHE A 69 -0.66 -4.87 2.01
C PHE A 69 -1.39 -5.82 1.07
N GLY A 70 -1.54 -7.07 1.51
CA GLY A 70 -2.26 -8.10 0.78
C GLY A 70 -1.48 -8.66 -0.41
N GLY A 71 -2.13 -9.52 -1.16
CA GLY A 71 -1.54 -10.24 -2.30
C GLY A 71 -1.05 -11.66 -2.01
N GLN A 72 -1.22 -12.12 -0.77
CA GLN A 72 -0.80 -13.45 -0.32
C GLN A 72 -1.98 -14.42 -0.25
N ASN A 73 -1.77 -15.66 -0.70
CA ASN A 73 -2.75 -16.72 -0.50
C ASN A 73 -2.83 -17.20 0.96
N LYS A 74 -3.72 -18.15 1.25
CA LYS A 74 -3.77 -18.89 2.50
C LYS A 74 -2.40 -19.52 2.82
N ASN A 75 -2.05 -19.54 4.11
CA ASN A 75 -0.82 -20.10 4.67
C ASN A 75 0.48 -19.49 4.12
N LYS A 76 0.39 -18.29 3.54
CA LYS A 76 1.54 -17.47 3.14
C LYS A 76 1.70 -16.32 4.12
N SER A 77 2.97 -15.97 4.41
CA SER A 77 3.35 -14.89 5.33
C SER A 77 2.75 -13.56 4.87
N LYS A 78 1.85 -12.99 5.69
CA LYS A 78 1.21 -11.69 5.42
C LYS A 78 2.21 -10.57 5.66
N HIS A 79 2.04 -9.46 4.94
CA HIS A 79 2.84 -8.28 5.18
C HIS A 79 1.99 -7.00 5.14
N VAL A 80 2.47 -6.02 5.89
CA VAL A 80 2.04 -4.63 5.78
C VAL A 80 3.29 -3.77 5.77
N LEU A 81 3.46 -3.00 4.70
CA LEU A 81 4.65 -2.18 4.45
C LEU A 81 4.25 -0.73 4.31
N THR A 82 5.16 0.18 4.64
CA THR A 82 5.01 1.61 4.41
C THR A 82 6.24 2.17 3.71
N MET A 83 6.01 3.23 2.94
CA MET A 83 7.05 4.00 2.28
C MET A 83 6.68 5.48 2.39
N THR A 84 7.59 6.31 2.89
CA THR A 84 7.49 7.77 2.73
C THR A 84 8.03 8.10 1.34
N TYR A 85 7.17 8.54 0.44
CA TYR A 85 7.55 8.80 -0.93
C TYR A 85 8.19 10.18 -1.09
N LEU A 86 9.39 10.20 -1.66
CA LEU A 86 10.08 11.37 -2.14
C LEU A 86 10.15 11.31 -3.67
N SER A 87 9.70 12.39 -4.33
CA SER A 87 9.73 12.51 -5.79
C SER A 87 11.14 12.25 -6.33
N VAL A 88 11.23 11.39 -7.33
CA VAL A 88 12.49 11.09 -8.07
C VAL A 88 12.79 12.14 -9.15
N TRP A 89 11.97 13.20 -9.22
CA TRP A 89 12.12 14.29 -10.16
C TRP A 89 12.68 15.53 -9.45
N PRO A 90 13.68 16.19 -10.06
CA PRO A 90 14.26 17.39 -9.48
C PRO A 90 13.22 18.52 -9.42
N LYS A 91 13.20 19.25 -8.29
CA LYS A 91 12.23 20.33 -8.05
C LYS A 91 12.45 21.55 -8.95
N ASN A 92 13.69 21.82 -9.39
CA ASN A 92 14.08 22.88 -10.35
C ASN A 92 15.45 22.58 -10.98
N SER A 93 15.72 23.10 -12.18
CA SER A 93 17.01 22.96 -12.90
C SER A 93 18.14 23.86 -12.38
N LYS A 94 17.85 24.73 -11.40
CA LYS A 94 18.81 25.67 -10.80
C LYS A 94 19.42 25.19 -9.48
N ASP A 95 18.85 24.15 -8.88
CA ASP A 95 19.44 23.50 -7.71
C ASP A 95 20.45 22.45 -8.20
N LYS A 96 21.56 22.94 -8.76
CA LYS A 96 22.75 22.11 -8.96
C LYS A 96 23.36 21.85 -7.59
N ASP A 97 23.56 20.58 -7.28
CA ASP A 97 24.54 20.05 -6.33
C ASP A 97 24.68 20.81 -5.02
N ASN A 98 23.74 20.60 -4.11
CA ASN A 98 24.05 20.65 -2.68
C ASN A 98 23.59 19.35 -2.03
N GLY A 99 24.47 18.36 -2.09
CA GLY A 99 24.47 17.21 -1.20
C GLY A 99 23.65 16.02 -1.71
N ASN A 100 24.28 14.85 -1.59
CA ASN A 100 23.69 13.53 -1.69
C ASN A 100 22.56 13.32 -0.68
N ASP A 101 21.42 14.00 -0.84
CA ASP A 101 20.17 13.48 -0.30
C ASP A 101 19.85 12.24 -1.11
N ILE A 102 20.44 11.11 -0.71
CA ILE A 102 20.10 9.78 -1.21
C ILE A 102 18.60 9.66 -1.01
N LEU A 103 17.84 9.81 -2.09
CA LEU A 103 16.40 9.62 -2.11
C LEU A 103 16.13 8.17 -1.74
N ASN A 104 15.94 7.92 -0.45
CA ASN A 104 15.76 6.58 0.09
C ASN A 104 14.27 6.22 0.09
N ASN A 105 13.71 6.08 -1.10
CA ASN A 105 12.41 5.45 -1.26
C ASN A 105 12.60 3.95 -0.99
N SER A 106 12.04 3.44 0.11
CA SER A 106 12.10 2.03 0.42
C SER A 106 10.86 1.59 1.21
N TRP A 107 10.43 0.36 0.95
CA TRP A 107 9.36 -0.26 1.71
C TRP A 107 9.90 -0.85 3.00
N THR A 108 9.30 -0.47 4.13
CA THR A 108 9.65 -0.98 5.46
C THR A 108 8.42 -1.55 6.16
N PRO A 109 8.58 -2.59 7.02
CA PRO A 109 7.47 -3.10 7.81
C PRO A 109 6.83 -2.03 8.69
N VAL A 110 5.50 -2.06 8.82
CA VAL A 110 4.79 -1.14 9.70
C VAL A 110 4.84 -1.64 11.14
N ILE A 111 5.58 -0.92 11.98
CA ILE A 111 5.80 -1.25 13.39
C ILE A 111 5.41 -0.04 14.25
N HIS A 112 4.62 -0.28 15.28
CA HIS A 112 4.17 0.71 16.25
C HIS A 112 5.30 1.01 17.25
N SER A 113 5.20 2.12 17.98
CA SER A 113 6.22 2.55 18.95
C SER A 113 6.48 1.52 20.06
N ASN A 114 5.47 0.71 20.40
CA ASN A 114 5.59 -0.39 21.37
C ASN A 114 6.12 -1.70 20.75
N GLY A 115 6.59 -1.68 19.50
CA GLY A 115 7.11 -2.86 18.79
C GLY A 115 6.06 -3.74 18.12
N LYS A 116 4.77 -3.45 18.30
CA LYS A 116 3.67 -4.20 17.67
C LYS A 116 3.66 -3.98 16.15
N LYS A 117 3.63 -5.06 15.37
CA LYS A 117 3.50 -4.99 13.91
C LYS A 117 2.04 -4.83 13.50
N LEU A 118 1.77 -4.03 12.47
CA LEU A 118 0.46 -4.01 11.84
C LEU A 118 0.27 -5.31 11.04
N ILE A 119 -0.81 -6.03 11.36
CA ILE A 119 -1.18 -7.29 10.72
C ILE A 119 -2.60 -7.14 10.16
N ILE A 120 -2.81 -7.64 8.94
CA ILE A 120 -4.10 -7.67 8.26
C ILE A 120 -4.43 -9.13 7.98
N GLY A 121 -5.64 -9.56 8.33
CA GLY A 121 -6.05 -10.96 8.24
C GLY A 121 -5.23 -11.93 9.11
N LYS A 122 -5.49 -13.22 8.91
CA LYS A 122 -4.83 -14.35 9.57
C LYS A 122 -4.04 -15.17 8.56
N ASP A 123 -3.18 -16.06 9.02
CA ASP A 123 -2.42 -16.96 8.14
C ASP A 123 -3.34 -17.76 7.20
N THR A 124 -4.49 -18.20 7.70
CA THR A 124 -5.49 -18.97 6.94
C THR A 124 -6.28 -18.14 5.92
N ASP A 125 -6.16 -16.81 5.95
CA ASP A 125 -6.89 -15.93 5.05
C ASP A 125 -6.19 -15.81 3.69
N ASN A 126 -7.02 -15.66 2.64
CA ASN A 126 -6.56 -15.31 1.30
C ASN A 126 -6.70 -13.80 1.11
N LEU A 127 -5.58 -13.09 1.06
CA LEU A 127 -5.53 -11.64 0.83
C LEU A 127 -5.24 -11.29 -0.64
N ARG A 128 -5.32 -12.25 -1.55
CA ARG A 128 -5.28 -11.96 -2.99
C ARG A 128 -6.50 -11.14 -3.38
N GLY A 129 -6.27 -10.03 -4.09
CA GLY A 129 -7.31 -9.07 -4.42
C GLY A 129 -7.81 -8.27 -3.22
N ALA A 130 -7.05 -8.24 -2.11
CA ALA A 130 -7.39 -7.37 -0.99
C ALA A 130 -7.43 -5.91 -1.44
N LYS A 131 -8.35 -5.15 -0.87
CA LYS A 131 -8.52 -3.72 -1.10
C LYS A 131 -8.74 -3.04 0.22
N GLY A 132 -8.35 -1.79 0.34
CA GLY A 132 -8.71 -1.03 1.52
C GLY A 132 -8.76 0.45 1.28
N ILE A 133 -9.31 1.14 2.27
CA ILE A 133 -9.46 2.58 2.30
C ILE A 133 -9.22 3.07 3.71
N ILE A 134 -8.62 4.25 3.83
CA ILE A 134 -8.42 4.92 5.11
C ILE A 134 -9.54 5.93 5.30
N GLY A 135 -10.19 5.85 6.47
CA GLY A 135 -11.29 6.73 6.84
C GLY A 135 -11.41 6.90 8.35
N GLY A 136 -12.64 7.10 8.81
CA GLY A 136 -12.92 7.53 10.17
C GLY A 136 -12.67 9.03 10.38
N LYS A 137 -13.25 9.61 11.43
CA LYS A 137 -13.23 11.07 11.68
C LYS A 137 -11.80 11.66 11.75
N LYS A 138 -10.82 10.84 12.14
CA LYS A 138 -9.41 11.24 12.27
C LYS A 138 -8.50 10.59 11.22
N ASN A 139 -9.03 9.95 10.17
CA ASN A 139 -8.24 9.14 9.22
C ASN A 139 -7.42 8.04 9.92
N ASN A 140 -7.96 7.49 11.01
CA ASN A 140 -7.28 6.52 11.86
C ASN A 140 -7.85 5.11 11.69
N LEU A 141 -8.81 4.89 10.80
CA LEU A 141 -9.39 3.56 10.57
C LEU A 141 -9.01 3.08 9.18
N LEU A 142 -8.43 1.90 9.09
CA LEU A 142 -8.22 1.16 7.86
C LEU A 142 -9.33 0.14 7.70
N PHE A 143 -10.12 0.30 6.65
CA PHE A 143 -11.13 -0.66 6.24
C PHE A 143 -10.52 -1.54 5.16
N VAL A 144 -10.47 -2.85 5.37
CA VAL A 144 -9.91 -3.81 4.40
C VAL A 144 -10.99 -4.79 4.00
N THR A 145 -11.19 -4.97 2.70
CA THR A 145 -12.03 -6.03 2.13
C THR A 145 -11.15 -7.05 1.44
N TYR A 146 -11.41 -8.35 1.64
CA TYR A 146 -10.66 -9.43 1.01
C TYR A 146 -11.52 -10.67 0.78
N ALA A 147 -10.90 -11.78 0.34
CA ALA A 147 -11.60 -12.97 -0.15
C ALA A 147 -12.70 -13.46 0.80
N LEU A 148 -13.74 -14.09 0.23
CA LEU A 148 -14.97 -14.49 0.92
C LEU A 148 -15.74 -13.32 1.54
N THR A 149 -15.58 -12.12 0.98
CA THR A 149 -16.29 -10.91 1.39
C THR A 149 -16.05 -10.55 2.86
N ASN A 150 -14.84 -10.86 3.33
CA ASN A 150 -14.38 -10.52 4.67
C ASN A 150 -14.03 -9.03 4.73
N ILE A 151 -14.35 -8.42 5.87
CA ILE A 151 -14.07 -7.02 6.19
C ILE A 151 -13.33 -6.99 7.52
N ASP A 152 -12.15 -6.38 7.53
CA ASP A 152 -11.43 -5.99 8.75
C ASP A 152 -11.50 -4.47 8.91
N VAL A 153 -11.73 -4.00 10.13
CA VAL A 153 -11.60 -2.59 10.51
C VAL A 153 -10.49 -2.48 11.54
N ILE A 154 -9.42 -1.78 11.19
CA ILE A 154 -8.19 -1.72 11.99
C ILE A 154 -7.93 -0.28 12.43
N ASP A 155 -7.64 -0.08 13.71
CA ASP A 155 -7.16 1.22 14.21
C ASP A 155 -5.69 1.41 13.83
N LEU A 156 -5.40 2.43 13.03
CA LEU A 156 -4.05 2.79 12.58
C LEU A 156 -3.20 3.45 13.68
N ASN A 157 -3.78 3.81 14.82
CA ASN A 157 -3.02 4.31 15.97
C ASN A 157 -2.54 3.15 16.85
N THR A 158 -3.35 2.11 17.05
CA THR A 158 -3.02 1.00 17.98
C THR A 158 -2.66 -0.30 17.26
N PHE A 159 -2.93 -0.37 15.96
CA PHE A 159 -2.84 -1.57 15.12
C PHE A 159 -3.73 -2.73 15.61
N ASP A 160 -4.80 -2.43 16.33
CA ASP A 160 -5.79 -3.43 16.74
C ASP A 160 -6.89 -3.57 15.69
N CYS A 161 -7.30 -4.81 15.42
CA CYS A 161 -8.52 -5.07 14.69
C CYS A 161 -9.71 -4.78 15.62
N LEU A 162 -10.47 -3.73 15.29
CA LEU A 162 -11.63 -3.27 16.04
C LEU A 162 -12.90 -4.06 15.68
N ALA A 163 -13.00 -4.51 14.43
CA ALA A 163 -14.14 -5.28 13.96
C ALA A 163 -13.76 -6.21 12.81
N TYR A 164 -14.40 -7.37 12.77
CA TYR A 164 -14.36 -8.33 11.68
C TYR A 164 -15.79 -8.68 11.28
N LYS A 165 -16.07 -8.69 9.96
CA LYS A 165 -17.36 -9.13 9.43
C LYS A 165 -17.15 -9.91 8.13
N GLN A 166 -17.74 -11.10 8.06
CA GLN A 166 -17.96 -11.78 6.79
C GLN A 166 -19.34 -11.40 6.27
N LEU A 167 -19.44 -10.91 5.03
CA LEU A 167 -20.75 -10.66 4.40
C LEU A 167 -21.42 -11.98 4.01
N ASP A 168 -22.76 -11.97 4.01
CA ASP A 168 -23.58 -13.16 3.80
C ASP A 168 -23.34 -13.80 2.43
N TYR A 169 -23.53 -15.11 2.38
CA TYR A 169 -23.21 -16.00 1.26
C TYR A 169 -23.75 -15.55 -0.12
N VAL A 170 -24.87 -14.82 -0.16
CA VAL A 170 -25.44 -14.30 -1.42
C VAL A 170 -24.47 -13.33 -2.12
N MET A 171 -23.68 -12.56 -1.36
CA MET A 171 -22.66 -11.66 -1.91
C MET A 171 -21.40 -12.41 -2.35
N GLN A 172 -21.17 -13.64 -1.87
CA GLN A 172 -19.99 -14.46 -2.22
C GLN A 172 -20.08 -15.03 -3.65
N LYS A 173 -21.28 -15.09 -4.24
CA LYS A 173 -21.49 -15.49 -5.64
C LYS A 173 -20.94 -14.46 -6.63
N TYR A 174 -20.84 -13.20 -6.21
CA TYR A 174 -20.22 -12.12 -6.96
C TYR A 174 -18.81 -11.93 -6.43
N SER A 175 -17.86 -12.56 -7.12
CA SER A 175 -16.43 -12.46 -6.84
C SER A 175 -16.02 -11.00 -6.63
N LEU A 176 -15.85 -10.58 -5.36
CA LEU A 176 -15.31 -9.27 -4.98
C LEU A 176 -13.80 -9.14 -5.30
N SER A 177 -13.23 -10.11 -6.02
CA SER A 177 -11.80 -10.27 -6.30
C SER A 177 -11.19 -9.12 -7.12
N TYR A 178 -11.99 -8.13 -7.54
CA TYR A 178 -11.59 -7.03 -8.40
C TYR A 178 -12.33 -5.71 -8.08
N ASN A 179 -12.72 -5.49 -6.82
CA ASN A 179 -13.37 -4.23 -6.47
C ASN A 179 -12.44 -3.03 -6.72
N CYS A 180 -12.98 -1.99 -7.36
CA CYS A 180 -12.36 -0.67 -7.45
C CYS A 180 -12.90 0.22 -6.33
N PHE A 181 -12.03 1.02 -5.72
CA PHE A 181 -12.37 2.12 -4.83
C PHE A 181 -11.86 3.42 -5.44
#